data_AF-A0A0J1HX84-F1
#
_entry.id   AF-A0A0J1HX84-F1
#
_cell.length_a   1.000
_cell.length_b   1.000
_cell.length_c   1.000
_cell.angle_alpha   90.00
_cell.angle_beta   90.00
_cell.angle_gamma   90.00
#
_symmetry.space_group_name_H-M   'P 1'
#
loop_
_entity.id
_entity.type
_entity.pdbx_description
1 polymer ?
#
loop_
_entity_poly.entity_id
_entity_poly.type
_entity_poly.pdbx_seq_one_letter_code
_entity_poly.pdbx_strand_id
1 'polypeptide(L)' 'MSKYEKPRCNCGNYLAFRGYIYAVTGLTKKGFPSMYSPNLIKGLEKGEDLFCWNCRTSYEMGKDSKGRIVRVN' A
#
# COMPACT_ATOMS: atom_id res chain seq x y z
N MET A 1 -14.43 -27.92 -1.22
CA MET A 1 -13.59 -26.80 -0.73
C MET A 1 -13.06 -26.04 -1.94
N SER A 2 -13.36 -24.73 -2.10
CA SER A 2 -12.82 -23.99 -3.25
C SER A 2 -11.31 -23.80 -3.12
N LYS A 3 -10.60 -24.03 -4.21
CA LYS A 3 -9.16 -23.78 -4.36
C LYS A 3 -8.94 -22.27 -4.20
N TYR A 4 -7.93 -21.87 -3.44
CA TYR A 4 -7.56 -20.46 -3.37
C TYR A 4 -7.13 -19.97 -4.76
N GLU A 5 -7.76 -18.92 -5.25
CA GLU A 5 -7.37 -18.26 -6.49
C GLU A 5 -6.66 -16.96 -6.16
N LYS A 6 -5.48 -16.75 -6.76
CA LYS A 6 -4.67 -15.56 -6.50
C LYS A 6 -5.43 -14.31 -6.99
N PRO A 7 -5.46 -13.21 -6.21
CA PRO A 7 -6.18 -11.99 -6.60
C PRO A 7 -5.74 -11.47 -7.96
N ARG A 8 -6.72 -11.04 -8.76
CA ARG A 8 -6.49 -10.52 -10.11
C ARG A 8 -6.85 -9.04 -10.23
N CYS A 9 -6.09 -8.37 -11.07
CA CYS A 9 -6.38 -7.02 -11.54
C CYS A 9 -7.55 -7.05 -12.52
N ASN A 10 -8.19 -5.90 -12.75
CA ASN A 10 -9.22 -5.75 -13.78
C ASN A 10 -8.72 -6.14 -15.19
N CYS A 11 -7.41 -6.01 -15.46
CA CYS A 11 -6.79 -6.46 -16.71
C CYS A 11 -6.46 -7.97 -16.76
N GLY A 12 -6.96 -8.79 -15.83
CA GLY A 12 -6.79 -10.25 -15.82
C GLY A 12 -5.45 -10.74 -15.28
N ASN A 13 -4.45 -9.86 -15.15
CA ASN A 13 -3.15 -10.20 -14.55
C ASN A 13 -3.22 -10.43 -13.04
N TYR A 14 -2.37 -11.30 -12.52
CA TYR A 14 -2.26 -11.54 -11.08
C TYR A 14 -1.69 -10.31 -10.35
N LEU A 15 -2.25 -10.03 -9.19
CA LEU A 15 -1.75 -9.00 -8.29
C LEU A 15 -0.54 -9.51 -7.50
N ALA A 16 0.44 -8.64 -7.32
CA ALA A 16 1.59 -8.86 -6.45
C ALA A 16 1.34 -8.21 -5.10
N PHE A 17 1.68 -8.90 -4.01
CA PHE A 17 1.74 -8.26 -2.70
C PHE A 17 2.94 -7.32 -2.66
N ARG A 18 2.73 -6.09 -2.21
CA ARG A 18 3.76 -5.07 -2.07
C ARG A 18 3.63 -4.42 -0.70
N GLY A 19 4.64 -4.63 0.13
CA GLY A 19 4.83 -3.88 1.36
C GLY A 19 5.72 -2.66 1.10
N TYR A 20 5.38 -1.51 1.65
CA TYR A 20 6.18 -0.30 1.54
C TYR A 20 6.26 0.43 2.88
N ILE A 21 7.36 1.16 3.04
CA ILE A 21 7.67 1.91 4.25
C ILE A 21 7.84 3.37 3.82
N TYR A 22 7.06 4.28 4.42
CA TYR A 22 7.27 5.72 4.20
C TYR A 22 7.44 6.45 5.54
N ALA A 23 8.33 7.44 5.52
CA ALA A 23 8.54 8.33 6.64
C ALA A 23 7.49 9.43 6.60
N VAL A 24 6.64 9.51 7.63
CA VAL A 24 5.74 10.65 7.79
C VAL A 24 6.57 11.81 8.33
N THR A 25 6.84 12.78 7.47
CA THR A 25 7.44 14.05 7.87
C THR A 25 6.31 14.99 8.28
N GLY A 26 6.42 15.58 9.47
CA GLY A 26 5.36 16.40 10.05
C GLY A 26 5.27 17.82 9.48
N LEU A 27 5.15 18.00 8.16
CA LEU A 27 4.94 19.32 7.56
C LEU A 27 3.45 19.70 7.58
N THR A 28 2.95 20.09 8.76
CA THR A 28 1.63 20.72 8.90
C THR A 28 1.79 22.25 8.88
N LYS A 29 1.78 22.86 7.68
CA LYS A 29 1.16 24.17 7.35
C LYS A 29 1.82 24.87 6.15
N LYS A 30 0.98 25.52 5.34
CA LYS A 30 1.35 26.45 4.26
C LYS A 30 2.19 27.59 4.86
N GLY A 31 3.44 27.77 4.40
CA GLY A 31 4.29 28.91 4.76
C GLY A 31 5.61 28.64 5.50
N PHE A 32 6.01 27.38 5.73
CA PHE A 32 7.30 27.08 6.38
C PHE A 32 8.47 27.00 5.37
N PRO A 33 9.57 27.76 5.56
CA PRO A 33 10.78 27.61 4.76
C PRO A 33 11.51 26.31 5.13
N SER A 34 11.90 25.55 4.11
CA SER A 34 12.33 24.15 4.13
C SER A 34 13.72 23.85 4.75
N MET A 35 14.35 24.80 5.46
CA MET A 35 15.79 24.71 5.77
C MET A 35 16.21 25.00 7.22
N TYR A 36 15.31 24.97 8.22
CA TYR A 36 15.73 25.33 9.59
C TYR A 36 15.90 24.19 10.59
N SER A 37 15.54 22.93 10.29
CA SER A 37 15.81 21.80 11.19
C SER A 37 15.74 20.47 10.43
N PRO A 38 16.52 19.44 10.83
CA PRO A 38 16.31 18.10 10.30
C PRO A 38 14.86 17.71 10.58
N ASN A 39 14.09 17.47 9.52
CA ASN A 39 12.69 17.07 9.61
C ASN A 39 12.61 15.85 10.53
N LEU A 40 12.17 16.04 11.78
CA LEU A 40 11.97 14.95 12.72
C LEU A 40 10.96 14.01 12.10
N ILE A 41 11.41 12.82 11.70
CA ILE A 41 10.58 11.73 11.22
C ILE A 41 9.57 11.47 12.34
N LYS A 42 8.31 11.89 12.15
CA LYS A 42 7.27 11.75 13.18
C LYS A 42 6.86 10.29 13.38
N GLY A 43 7.06 9.48 12.35
CA GLY A 43 6.79 8.06 12.40
C GLY A 43 7.18 7.37 11.09
N LEU A 44 7.34 6.06 11.19
CA LEU A 44 7.53 5.16 10.06
C LEU A 44 6.20 4.44 9.84
N GLU A 45 5.48 4.80 8.80
CA GLU A 45 4.25 4.12 8.44
C GLU A 45 4.56 2.98 7.47
N LYS A 46 3.96 1.82 7.75
CA LYS A 46 4.06 0.63 6.90
C LYS A 46 2.71 0.47 6.21
N GLY A 47 2.74 0.46 4.89
CA GLY A 47 1.58 0.17 4.05
C GLY A 47 1.74 -1.18 3.36
N GLU A 48 0.62 -1.84 3.11
CA GLU A 48 0.56 -3.08 2.34
C GLU A 48 -0.52 -2.91 1.26
N ASP A 49 -0.18 -3.18 0.00
CA ASP A 49 -1.12 -3.15 -1.11
C ASP A 49 -0.95 -4.33 -2.08
N LEU A 50 -1.98 -4.55 -2.88
CA LEU A 50 -1.95 -5.48 -4.00
C LEU A 50 -1.73 -4.69 -5.29
N PHE A 51 -0.55 -4.83 -5.89
CA PHE A 51 -0.15 -4.06 -7.06
C PHE A 51 -0.23 -4.87 -8.36
N CYS A 52 -0.78 -4.27 -9.41
CA CYS A 52 -0.69 -4.81 -10.76
C CYS A 52 0.45 -4.15 -11.53
N TRP A 53 1.49 -4.92 -11.87
CA TRP A 53 2.62 -4.40 -12.66
C TRP A 53 2.25 -3.96 -14.07
N ASN A 54 1.24 -4.60 -14.68
CA ASN A 54 0.80 -4.27 -16.03
C ASN A 54 -0.03 -2.98 -16.05
N CYS A 55 -1.05 -2.91 -15.19
CA CYS A 55 -1.96 -1.77 -15.12
C CYS A 55 -1.42 -0.60 -14.26
N ARG A 56 -0.31 -0.83 -13.55
CA ARG A 56 0.30 0.11 -12.59
C ARG A 56 -0.69 0.64 -11.56
N THR A 57 -1.61 -0.21 -11.12
CA THR A 57 -2.70 0.14 -10.19
C THR A 57 -2.53 -0.61 -8.87
N SER A 58 -2.76 0.12 -7.78
CA SER A 58 -2.81 -0.42 -6.42
C SER A 58 -4.24 -0.77 -6.03
N TYR A 59 -4.40 -1.87 -5.32
CA TYR A 59 -5.66 -2.33 -4.75
C TYR A 59 -5.48 -2.57 -3.25
N GLU A 60 -6.53 -2.33 -2.48
CA GLU A 60 -6.53 -2.60 -1.05
C GLU A 60 -6.44 -4.11 -0.78
N MET A 61 -5.69 -4.46 0.26
CA MET A 61 -5.54 -5.83 0.69
C MET A 61 -6.48 -6.13 1.85
N GLY A 62 -7.23 -7.22 1.74
CA GLY A 62 -7.98 -7.81 2.85
C GLY A 62 -7.56 -9.26 3.12
N LYS A 63 -8.18 -9.83 4.15
CA LYS A 63 -8.03 -11.25 4.51
C LYS A 63 -9.41 -11.92 4.50
N ASP A 64 -9.51 -13.09 3.89
CA ASP A 64 -10.72 -13.91 3.99
C ASP A 64 -10.87 -14.54 5.39
N SER A 65 -11.98 -15.25 5.64
CA SER A 65 -12.24 -15.96 6.90
C SER A 65 -11.23 -17.08 7.23
N LYS A 66 -10.34 -17.42 6.29
CA LYS A 66 -9.26 -18.41 6.43
C LYS A 66 -7.88 -17.74 6.47
N GLY A 67 -7.81 -16.42 6.54
CA GLY A 67 -6.57 -15.64 6.61
C GLY A 67 -5.84 -15.47 5.27
N ARG A 68 -6.48 -15.80 4.14
CA ARG A 68 -5.87 -15.69 2.81
C ARG A 68 -6.00 -14.28 2.27
N ILE A 69 -4.96 -13.81 1.59
CA ILE A 69 -4.92 -12.48 0.99
C ILE A 69 -5.95 -12.38 -0.13
N VAL A 70 -6.84 -11.41 -0.04
CA VAL A 70 -7.85 -11.11 -1.07
C VAL A 70 -7.80 -9.64 -1.44
N ARG A 71 -8.21 -9.32 -2.67
CA ARG A 71 -8.43 -7.94 -3.09
C ARG A 71 -9.72 -7.43 -2.43
N VAL A 72 -9.62 -6.31 -1.71
CA VAL A 72 -10.76 -5.52 -1.25
C VAL A 72 -10.99 -4.44 -2.32
N ASN A 73 -12.26 -4.22 -2.64
CA ASN A 73 -12.66 -3.45 -3.82
C ASN A 73 -12.80 -1.97 -3.49
#